data_AF-A0A2V1K2R9-F1
#
_entry.id   AF-A0A2V1K2R9-F1
#
_cell.length_a   1.000
_cell.length_b   1.000
_cell.length_c   1.000
_cell.angle_alpha   90.00
_cell.angle_beta   90.00
_cell.angle_gamma   90.00
#
_symmetry.space_group_name_H-M   'P 1'
#
loop_
_entity.id
_entity.type
_entity.pdbx_description
1 polymer ?
#
loop_
_entity_poly.entity_id
_entity_poly.type
_entity_poly.pdbx_seq_one_letter_code
_entity_poly.pdbx_strand_id
1 'polypeptide(L)'
;MRAVRDAPVIAKYFCQDAVSYSVLTARTFIMTMRIGATALVLLIMLALMIQAISNQNYWAVGAWLLTGLACAACTLGISCPREKDGSMIFYGLGGLAMLAWFASALGSDVLKPGRQQAQFDLLSFFTQVQGGMYDPISQEAKKMAERGYWLCATQRYFDMSDAVLELQKAYYLGPGSSLALGAYESWLAERPKAPTCLSTFIDFSYQAPELAKGFLRLNKEIEEHLPKR
;
A
#
# COMPACT_ATOMS: atom_id res chain seq x y z
N MET A 1 61.64 -48.53 -20.85
CA MET A 1 60.46 -48.99 -20.07
C MET A 1 60.12 -48.04 -18.90
N ARG A 2 60.00 -46.71 -19.11
CA ARG A 2 59.50 -45.76 -18.10
C ARG A 2 58.07 -45.28 -18.38
N ALA A 3 57.64 -45.29 -19.65
CA ALA A 3 56.33 -44.78 -20.07
C ALA A 3 55.11 -45.57 -19.55
N VAL A 4 55.27 -46.77 -19.02
CA VAL A 4 54.15 -47.61 -18.54
C VAL A 4 53.83 -47.35 -17.06
N ARG A 5 54.72 -46.67 -16.32
CA ARG A 5 54.56 -46.49 -14.86
C ARG A 5 53.77 -45.22 -14.50
N ASP A 6 53.60 -44.27 -15.42
CA ASP A 6 52.95 -42.97 -15.18
C ASP A 6 51.48 -42.91 -15.66
N ALA A 7 51.02 -43.92 -16.40
CA ALA A 7 49.63 -44.03 -16.88
C ALA A 7 48.53 -43.94 -15.78
N PRO A 8 48.67 -44.54 -14.58
CA PRO A 8 47.61 -44.48 -13.57
C PRO A 8 47.50 -43.11 -12.88
N VAL A 9 48.54 -42.27 -12.95
CA VAL A 9 48.55 -40.93 -12.36
C VAL A 9 47.73 -39.97 -13.24
N ILE A 10 47.92 -40.04 -14.56
CA ILE A 10 47.19 -39.20 -15.53
C ILE A 10 45.68 -39.50 -15.49
N ALA A 11 45.29 -40.77 -15.37
CA ALA A 11 43.87 -41.17 -15.30
C ALA A 11 43.14 -40.62 -14.06
N LYS A 12 43.81 -40.46 -12.91
CA LYS A 12 43.22 -39.87 -11.70
C LYS A 12 42.91 -38.38 -11.85
N TYR A 13 43.79 -37.61 -12.51
CA TYR A 13 43.58 -36.18 -12.74
C TYR A 13 42.40 -35.93 -13.68
N PHE A 14 42.29 -36.68 -14.79
CA PHE A 14 41.15 -36.56 -15.70
C PHE A 14 39.80 -36.90 -15.05
N CYS A 15 39.78 -37.85 -14.11
CA CYS A 15 38.56 -38.20 -13.39
C CYS A 15 38.17 -37.12 -12.36
N GLN A 16 39.13 -36.50 -11.67
CA GLN A 16 38.88 -35.39 -10.74
C GLN A 16 38.39 -34.12 -11.45
N ASP A 17 38.95 -33.83 -12.62
CA ASP A 17 38.52 -32.68 -13.41
C ASP A 17 37.10 -32.89 -13.96
N ALA A 18 36.77 -34.07 -14.50
CA ALA A 18 35.44 -34.39 -14.99
C ALA A 18 34.34 -34.31 -13.91
N VAL A 19 34.64 -34.73 -12.68
CA VAL A 19 33.72 -34.58 -11.54
C VAL A 19 33.57 -33.11 -11.13
N SER A 20 34.65 -32.32 -11.20
CA SER A 20 34.60 -30.88 -10.88
C SER A 20 33.76 -30.10 -11.89
N TYR A 21 33.89 -30.37 -13.20
CA TYR A 21 33.09 -29.74 -14.24
C TYR A 21 31.60 -30.11 -14.18
N SER A 22 31.28 -31.38 -13.87
CA SER A 22 29.88 -31.83 -13.73
C SER A 22 29.19 -31.22 -12.50
N VAL A 23 29.89 -31.04 -11.38
CA VAL A 23 29.36 -30.34 -10.20
C VAL A 23 29.19 -28.84 -10.47
N LEU A 24 30.11 -28.21 -11.20
CA LEU A 24 30.03 -26.80 -11.54
C LEU A 24 28.85 -26.49 -12.47
N THR A 25 28.66 -27.32 -13.51
CA THR A 25 27.54 -27.19 -14.47
C THR A 25 26.18 -27.47 -13.82
N ALA A 26 26.10 -28.44 -12.90
CA ALA A 26 24.88 -28.67 -12.13
C ALA A 26 24.54 -27.48 -11.22
N ARG A 27 25.54 -26.88 -10.56
CA ARG A 27 25.32 -25.70 -9.69
C ARG A 27 24.88 -24.47 -10.48
N THR A 28 25.49 -24.20 -11.64
CA THR A 28 25.08 -23.07 -12.47
C THR A 28 23.68 -23.25 -13.02
N PHE A 29 23.31 -24.45 -13.46
CA PHE A 29 21.95 -24.76 -13.92
C PHE A 29 20.89 -24.58 -12.83
N ILE A 30 21.18 -25.00 -11.59
CA ILE A 30 20.26 -24.81 -10.46
C ILE A 30 20.09 -23.32 -10.12
N MET A 31 21.18 -22.55 -10.14
CA MET A 31 21.14 -21.09 -9.92
C MET A 31 20.33 -20.36 -10.99
N THR A 32 20.52 -20.69 -12.29
CA THR A 32 19.78 -20.04 -13.38
C THR A 32 18.29 -20.35 -13.33
N MET A 33 17.91 -21.59 -13.04
CA MET A 33 16.51 -21.98 -12.82
C MET A 33 15.84 -21.17 -11.68
N ARG A 34 16.55 -20.99 -10.56
CA ARG A 34 16.06 -20.22 -9.40
C ARG A 34 15.87 -18.74 -9.74
N ILE A 35 16.83 -18.14 -10.44
CA ILE A 35 16.74 -16.74 -10.90
C ILE A 35 15.56 -16.58 -11.86
N GLY A 36 15.39 -17.50 -12.81
CA GLY A 36 14.27 -17.48 -13.75
C GLY A 36 12.90 -17.58 -13.06
N ALA A 37 12.75 -18.50 -12.09
CA ALA A 37 11.54 -18.62 -11.31
C ALA A 37 11.25 -17.35 -10.48
N THR A 38 12.28 -16.75 -9.88
CA THR A 38 12.16 -15.49 -9.13
C THR A 38 11.69 -14.34 -10.03
N ALA A 39 12.29 -14.21 -11.22
CA ALA A 39 11.90 -13.19 -12.18
C ALA A 39 10.44 -13.33 -12.63
N LEU A 40 9.99 -14.56 -12.90
CA LEU A 40 8.60 -14.84 -13.27
C LEU A 40 7.62 -14.45 -12.15
N VAL A 41 7.93 -14.82 -10.91
CA VAL A 41 7.10 -14.47 -9.74
C VAL A 41 6.99 -12.95 -9.58
N LEU A 42 8.12 -12.23 -9.68
CA LEU A 42 8.12 -10.76 -9.56
C LEU A 42 7.31 -10.10 -10.68
N LEU A 43 7.37 -10.63 -11.91
CA LEU A 43 6.56 -10.13 -13.03
C LEU A 43 5.06 -10.33 -12.81
N ILE A 44 4.65 -11.51 -12.32
CA ILE A 44 3.24 -11.79 -12.00
C ILE A 44 2.76 -10.84 -10.90
N MET A 45 3.54 -10.67 -9.84
CA MET A 45 3.18 -9.79 -8.73
C MET A 45 3.12 -8.33 -9.17
N LEU A 46 4.00 -7.89 -10.07
CA LEU A 46 3.93 -6.55 -10.68
C LEU A 46 2.62 -6.34 -11.44
N ALA A 47 2.18 -7.30 -12.24
CA ALA A 47 0.91 -7.22 -12.95
C ALA A 47 -0.29 -7.11 -11.98
N LEU A 48 -0.29 -7.90 -10.90
CA LEU A 48 -1.32 -7.84 -9.86
C LEU A 48 -1.31 -6.51 -9.09
N MET A 49 -0.13 -5.95 -8.83
CA MET A 49 0.00 -4.61 -8.23
C MET A 49 -0.58 -3.54 -9.16
N ILE A 50 -0.27 -3.57 -10.46
CA ILE A 50 -0.82 -2.61 -11.43
C ILE A 50 -2.35 -2.71 -11.47
N GLN A 51 -2.90 -3.93 -11.48
CA GLN A 51 -4.34 -4.13 -11.41
C GLN A 51 -4.94 -3.56 -10.11
N ALA A 52 -4.30 -3.82 -8.97
CA ALA A 52 -4.75 -3.29 -7.69
C ALA A 52 -4.68 -1.76 -7.61
N ILE A 53 -3.66 -1.12 -8.21
CA ILE A 53 -3.55 0.34 -8.33
C ILE A 53 -4.68 0.88 -9.22
N SER A 54 -4.99 0.22 -10.34
CA SER A 54 -6.09 0.65 -11.22
C SER A 54 -7.46 0.60 -10.53
N ASN A 55 -7.63 -0.36 -9.61
CA ASN A 55 -8.81 -0.50 -8.77
C ASN A 55 -8.74 0.35 -7.48
N GLN A 56 -7.74 1.22 -7.36
CA GLN A 56 -7.48 2.08 -6.19
C GLN A 56 -7.43 1.32 -4.85
N ASN A 57 -7.08 0.03 -4.89
CA ASN A 57 -7.02 -0.83 -3.72
C ASN A 57 -5.57 -0.95 -3.22
N TYR A 58 -5.10 0.09 -2.53
CA TYR A 58 -3.71 0.20 -2.08
C TYR A 58 -3.30 -0.88 -1.06
N TRP A 59 -4.26 -1.43 -0.30
CA TRP A 59 -3.99 -2.57 0.59
C TRP A 59 -3.69 -3.85 -0.18
N ALA A 60 -4.41 -4.09 -1.28
CA ALA A 60 -4.08 -5.20 -2.16
C ALA A 60 -2.69 -5.02 -2.78
N VAL A 61 -2.28 -3.79 -3.13
CA VAL A 61 -0.92 -3.50 -3.60
C VAL A 61 0.12 -3.91 -2.55
N GLY A 62 -0.07 -3.51 -1.29
CA GLY A 62 0.81 -3.89 -0.19
C GLY A 62 0.86 -5.41 0.02
N ALA A 63 -0.29 -6.08 -0.05
CA ALA A 63 -0.36 -7.54 0.09
C ALA A 63 0.36 -8.27 -1.05
N TRP A 64 0.20 -7.84 -2.31
CA TRP A 64 0.90 -8.40 -3.46
C TRP A 64 2.41 -8.18 -3.38
N LEU A 65 2.84 -7.00 -2.93
CA LEU A 65 4.26 -6.69 -2.71
C LEU A 65 4.88 -7.64 -1.66
N LEU A 66 4.24 -7.78 -0.50
CA LEU A 66 4.72 -8.64 0.58
C LEU A 66 4.73 -10.12 0.19
N THR A 67 3.71 -10.57 -0.54
CA THR A 67 3.65 -11.94 -1.07
C THR A 67 4.74 -12.18 -2.09
N GLY A 68 4.98 -11.23 -3.00
CA GLY A 68 6.05 -11.30 -3.99
C GLY A 68 7.43 -11.36 -3.35
N LEU A 69 7.67 -10.57 -2.31
CA LEU A 69 8.91 -10.60 -1.53
C LEU A 69 9.09 -11.94 -0.79
N ALA A 70 8.03 -12.48 -0.19
CA ALA A 70 8.08 -13.78 0.48
C ALA A 70 8.39 -14.92 -0.51
N CYS A 71 7.75 -14.92 -1.67
CA CYS A 71 8.00 -15.90 -2.72
C CYS A 71 9.41 -15.75 -3.31
N ALA A 72 9.88 -14.52 -3.56
CA ALA A 72 11.24 -14.26 -4.04
C ALA A 72 12.31 -14.70 -3.03
N ALA A 73 12.08 -14.47 -1.73
CA ALA A 73 12.97 -14.94 -0.67
C ALA A 73 13.09 -16.47 -0.63
N CYS A 74 12.00 -17.20 -0.92
CA CYS A 74 12.07 -18.66 -1.01
C CYS A 74 12.68 -19.17 -2.31
N THR A 75 12.39 -18.57 -3.47
CA THR A 75 13.00 -19.00 -4.75
C THR A 75 14.50 -18.76 -4.80
N LEU A 76 15.00 -17.71 -4.12
CA LEU A 76 16.43 -17.45 -3.94
C LEU A 76 17.09 -18.34 -2.87
N GLY A 77 16.30 -19.08 -2.09
CA GLY A 77 16.80 -19.93 -1.01
C GLY A 77 17.32 -19.15 0.20
N ILE A 78 16.80 -17.94 0.43
CA ILE A 78 17.13 -17.09 1.59
C ILE A 78 16.27 -17.52 2.80
N SER A 79 14.98 -17.77 2.56
CA SER A 79 14.02 -18.16 3.59
C SER A 79 12.92 -19.00 2.96
N CYS A 80 12.81 -20.27 3.35
CA CYS A 80 11.72 -21.15 2.91
C CYS A 80 10.99 -21.80 4.10
N PRO A 81 9.69 -22.11 3.95
CA PRO A 81 8.87 -22.68 5.02
C PRO A 81 9.33 -24.07 5.48
N ARG A 82 10.16 -24.76 4.69
CA ARG A 82 10.72 -26.07 5.02
C ARG A 82 12.03 -26.02 5.83
N GLU A 83 12.65 -24.85 5.98
CA GLU A 83 13.89 -24.69 6.75
C GLU A 83 13.57 -24.35 8.21
N LYS A 84 14.12 -25.12 9.15
CA LYS A 84 13.85 -24.96 10.60
C LYS A 84 14.36 -23.64 11.16
N ASP A 85 15.50 -23.14 10.67
CA ASP A 85 16.17 -21.97 11.25
C ASP A 85 16.01 -20.69 10.41
N GLY A 86 15.62 -20.81 9.13
CA GLY A 86 15.54 -19.70 8.19
C GLY A 86 14.12 -19.17 7.92
N SER A 87 13.07 -19.76 8.52
CA SER A 87 11.68 -19.52 8.09
C SER A 87 11.00 -18.26 8.66
N MET A 88 11.63 -17.54 9.60
CA MET A 88 11.01 -16.36 10.23
C MET A 88 10.64 -15.25 9.24
N ILE A 89 11.49 -14.99 8.23
CA ILE A 89 11.25 -13.95 7.24
C ILE A 89 10.03 -14.32 6.37
N PHE A 90 9.94 -15.58 5.94
CA PHE A 90 8.80 -16.07 5.16
C PHE A 90 7.49 -15.98 5.94
N TYR A 91 7.46 -16.44 7.20
CA TYR A 91 6.26 -16.37 8.03
C TYR A 91 5.91 -14.93 8.42
N GLY A 92 6.90 -14.07 8.66
CA GLY A 92 6.68 -12.65 8.93
C GLY A 92 6.08 -11.90 7.74
N LEU A 93 6.65 -12.08 6.55
CA LEU A 93 6.12 -11.47 5.32
C LEU A 93 4.76 -12.07 4.94
N GLY A 94 4.58 -13.38 5.09
CA GLY A 94 3.30 -14.06 4.84
C GLY A 94 2.20 -13.61 5.81
N GLY A 95 2.53 -13.43 7.10
CA GLY A 95 1.61 -12.89 8.10
C GLY A 95 1.19 -11.45 7.81
N LEU A 96 2.15 -10.59 7.44
CA LEU A 96 1.85 -9.21 7.03
C LEU A 96 1.01 -9.17 5.74
N ALA A 97 1.30 -10.04 4.77
CA ALA A 97 0.52 -10.14 3.55
C ALA A 97 -0.92 -10.58 3.84
N MET A 98 -1.11 -11.55 4.73
CA MET A 98 -2.43 -12.02 5.17
C MET A 98 -3.22 -10.89 5.85
N LEU A 99 -2.60 -10.14 6.76
CA LEU A 99 -3.23 -8.98 7.40
C LEU A 99 -3.62 -7.90 6.38
N ALA A 100 -2.75 -7.59 5.42
CA ALA A 100 -3.06 -6.64 4.35
C ALA A 100 -4.21 -7.12 3.45
N TRP A 101 -4.28 -8.43 3.18
CA TRP A 101 -5.38 -9.03 2.42
C TRP A 101 -6.71 -8.97 3.19
N PHE A 102 -6.70 -9.27 4.49
CA PHE A 102 -7.88 -9.11 5.35
C PHE A 102 -8.32 -7.65 5.47
N ALA A 103 -7.38 -6.71 5.61
CA ALA A 103 -7.68 -5.28 5.63
C ALA A 103 -8.31 -4.80 4.32
N SER A 104 -7.86 -5.35 3.19
CA SER A 104 -8.46 -5.12 1.87
C SER A 104 -9.87 -5.71 1.75
N ALA A 105 -10.06 -6.96 2.21
CA ALA A 105 -11.34 -7.67 2.12
C ALA A 105 -12.43 -7.12 3.06
N LEU A 106 -12.04 -6.61 4.23
CA LEU A 106 -12.97 -6.07 5.23
C LEU A 106 -13.40 -4.62 4.95
N GLY A 107 -12.89 -3.97 3.90
CA GLY A 107 -13.40 -2.69 3.43
C GLY A 107 -13.35 -1.57 4.48
N SER A 108 -12.21 -1.41 5.16
CA SER A 108 -12.02 -0.38 6.19
C SER A 108 -12.47 1.02 5.71
N ASP A 109 -13.38 1.63 6.46
CA ASP A 109 -13.90 2.99 6.22
C ASP A 109 -12.81 4.08 6.22
N VAL A 110 -11.66 3.79 6.84
CA VAL A 110 -10.50 4.71 6.93
C VAL A 110 -9.90 4.98 5.54
N LEU A 111 -10.13 4.10 4.56
CA LEU A 111 -9.50 4.18 3.24
C LEU A 111 -10.45 3.85 2.09
N LYS A 112 -11.75 4.18 2.22
CA LYS A 112 -12.69 4.09 1.08
C LYS A 112 -12.14 4.94 -0.08
N PRO A 113 -11.79 4.34 -1.24
CA PRO A 113 -11.15 5.05 -2.35
C PRO A 113 -11.95 6.27 -2.80
N GLY A 114 -13.29 6.17 -2.80
CA GLY A 114 -14.18 7.29 -3.16
C GLY A 114 -14.07 8.51 -2.22
N ARG A 115 -13.81 8.33 -0.92
CA ARG A 115 -13.67 9.47 0.01
C ARG A 115 -12.34 10.20 -0.18
N GLN A 116 -11.25 9.47 -0.42
CA GLN A 116 -9.96 10.07 -0.75
C GLN A 116 -9.97 10.73 -2.12
N GLN A 117 -10.61 10.10 -3.11
CA GLN A 117 -10.77 10.68 -4.43
C GLN A 117 -11.59 11.97 -4.36
N ALA A 118 -12.71 11.98 -3.63
CA ALA A 118 -13.48 13.20 -3.40
C ALA A 118 -12.67 14.32 -2.72
N GLN A 119 -11.76 13.98 -1.80
CA GLN A 119 -10.84 14.97 -1.20
C GLN A 119 -9.83 15.51 -2.20
N PHE A 120 -9.29 14.68 -3.10
CA PHE A 120 -8.39 15.12 -4.17
C PHE A 120 -9.10 16.01 -5.20
N ASP A 121 -10.32 15.65 -5.57
CA ASP A 121 -11.13 16.45 -6.49
C ASP A 121 -11.48 17.81 -5.87
N LEU A 122 -11.83 17.83 -4.58
CA LEU A 122 -12.05 19.07 -3.83
C LEU A 122 -10.77 19.91 -3.67
N LEU A 123 -9.62 19.27 -3.46
CA LEU A 123 -8.33 19.96 -3.42
C LEU A 123 -8.06 20.66 -4.75
N SER A 124 -8.22 19.95 -5.87
CA SER A 124 -8.07 20.50 -7.22
C SER A 124 -9.05 21.67 -7.45
N PHE A 125 -10.31 21.50 -7.05
CA PHE A 125 -11.31 22.56 -7.12
C PHE A 125 -10.88 23.82 -6.36
N PHE A 126 -10.50 23.69 -5.09
CA PHE A 126 -10.07 24.85 -4.29
C PHE A 126 -8.81 25.50 -4.84
N THR A 127 -7.87 24.74 -5.39
CA THR A 127 -6.69 25.29 -6.09
C THR A 127 -7.09 26.11 -7.32
N GLN A 128 -8.04 25.64 -8.12
CA GLN A 128 -8.52 26.37 -9.30
C GLN A 128 -9.28 27.65 -8.92
N VAL A 129 -10.08 27.61 -7.85
CA VAL A 129 -10.76 28.77 -7.27
C VAL A 129 -9.74 29.80 -6.76
N GLN A 130 -8.69 29.37 -6.05
CA GLN A 130 -7.61 30.26 -5.62
C GLN A 130 -6.80 30.84 -6.78
N GLY A 131 -6.58 30.04 -7.82
CA GLY A 131 -5.89 30.44 -9.04
C GLY A 131 -6.67 31.44 -9.91
N GLY A 132 -7.88 31.82 -9.52
CA GLY A 132 -8.69 32.84 -10.21
C GLY A 132 -9.36 32.33 -11.50
N MET A 133 -9.48 31.01 -11.69
CA MET A 133 -10.12 30.47 -12.90
C MET A 133 -11.62 30.76 -13.00
N TYR A 134 -12.24 31.15 -11.89
CA TYR A 134 -13.70 31.26 -11.74
C TYR A 134 -14.19 32.67 -11.36
N ASP A 135 -13.37 33.71 -11.54
CA ASP A 135 -13.76 35.08 -11.20
C ASP A 135 -14.95 35.57 -12.05
N PRO A 136 -15.89 36.37 -11.46
CA PRO A 136 -15.81 36.98 -10.13
C PRO A 136 -16.46 36.17 -9.00
N ILE A 137 -15.72 35.93 -7.91
CA ILE A 137 -16.21 35.35 -6.64
C ILE A 137 -16.12 36.34 -5.47
N SER A 138 -16.95 36.14 -4.44
CA SER A 138 -16.89 36.97 -3.23
C SER A 138 -15.59 36.74 -2.44
N GLN A 139 -15.12 37.78 -1.72
CA GLN A 139 -13.94 37.66 -0.84
C GLN A 139 -14.13 36.62 0.26
N GLU A 140 -15.35 36.43 0.73
CA GLU A 140 -15.70 35.39 1.71
C GLU A 140 -15.56 33.98 1.11
N ALA A 141 -16.06 33.78 -0.12
CA ALA A 141 -15.88 32.51 -0.84
C ALA A 141 -14.40 32.21 -1.09
N LYS A 142 -13.58 33.23 -1.42
CA LYS A 142 -12.14 33.07 -1.60
C LYS A 142 -11.42 32.64 -0.32
N LYS A 143 -11.77 33.23 0.83
CA LYS A 143 -11.24 32.82 2.14
C LYS A 143 -11.67 31.39 2.52
N MET A 144 -12.90 31.01 2.20
CA MET A 144 -13.36 29.63 2.40
C MET A 144 -12.63 28.64 1.50
N ALA A 145 -12.37 29.00 0.25
CA ALA A 145 -11.58 28.17 -0.67
C ALA A 145 -10.14 27.99 -0.17
N GLU A 146 -9.53 29.03 0.38
CA GLU A 146 -8.20 28.93 1.00
C GLU A 146 -8.17 28.01 2.21
N ARG A 147 -9.15 28.15 3.10
CA ARG A 147 -9.31 27.24 4.23
C ARG A 147 -9.56 25.80 3.75
N GLY A 148 -10.42 25.63 2.75
CA GLY A 148 -10.73 24.33 2.13
C GLY A 148 -9.49 23.67 1.54
N TYR A 149 -8.68 24.41 0.78
CA TYR A 149 -7.40 23.95 0.25
C TYR A 149 -6.47 23.42 1.36
N TRP A 150 -6.25 24.22 2.41
CA TRP A 150 -5.40 23.81 3.52
C TRP A 150 -5.93 22.57 4.23
N LEU A 151 -7.23 22.53 4.50
CA LEU A 151 -7.85 21.38 5.16
C LEU A 151 -7.76 20.13 4.28
N CYS A 152 -8.07 20.20 2.98
CA CYS A 152 -7.96 19.04 2.08
C CYS A 152 -6.51 18.56 1.92
N ALA A 153 -5.53 19.47 1.87
CA ALA A 153 -4.10 19.11 1.78
C ALA A 153 -3.57 18.46 3.07
N THR A 154 -4.09 18.88 4.24
CA THR A 154 -3.61 18.42 5.55
C THR A 154 -4.45 17.30 6.16
N GLN A 155 -5.68 17.06 5.68
CA GLN A 155 -6.61 16.06 6.21
C GLN A 155 -5.96 14.67 6.28
N ARG A 156 -5.19 14.27 5.26
CA ARG A 156 -4.49 12.98 5.24
C ARG A 156 -3.51 12.82 6.40
N TYR A 157 -2.85 13.90 6.84
CA TYR A 157 -1.93 13.86 7.98
C TYR A 157 -2.70 13.72 9.30
N PHE A 158 -3.83 14.40 9.44
CA PHE A 158 -4.71 14.27 10.61
C PHE A 158 -5.34 12.88 10.70
N ASP A 159 -5.87 12.35 9.59
CA ASP A 159 -6.45 11.02 9.54
C ASP A 159 -5.38 9.94 9.83
N MET A 160 -4.13 10.14 9.36
CA MET A 160 -3.00 9.25 9.71
C MET A 160 -2.59 9.39 11.17
N SER A 161 -2.54 10.59 11.74
CA SER A 161 -2.20 10.75 13.16
C SER A 161 -3.24 10.11 14.07
N ASP A 162 -4.52 10.22 13.71
CA ASP A 162 -5.61 9.57 14.46
C ASP A 162 -5.50 8.05 14.35
N ALA A 163 -5.26 7.52 13.14
CA ALA A 163 -5.03 6.09 12.96
C ALA A 163 -3.80 5.58 13.74
N VAL A 164 -2.71 6.35 13.78
CA VAL A 164 -1.50 6.01 14.56
C VAL A 164 -1.79 6.05 16.06
N LEU A 165 -2.54 7.04 16.54
CA LEU A 165 -2.96 7.11 17.94
C LEU A 165 -3.88 5.93 18.31
N GLU A 166 -4.81 5.54 17.44
CA GLU A 166 -5.65 4.35 17.64
C GLU A 166 -4.84 3.05 17.64
N LEU A 167 -3.84 2.94 16.77
CA LEU A 167 -2.94 1.78 16.70
C LEU A 167 -2.03 1.71 17.93
N GLN A 168 -1.58 2.87 18.41
CA GLN A 168 -0.82 2.99 19.65
C GLN A 168 -1.69 2.64 20.86
N LYS A 169 -2.94 3.12 20.93
CA LYS A 169 -3.90 2.72 21.98
C LYS A 169 -4.12 1.20 21.96
N ALA A 170 -4.33 0.60 20.80
CA ALA A 170 -4.49 -0.85 20.66
C ALA A 170 -3.25 -1.63 21.13
N TYR A 171 -2.04 -1.10 20.91
CA TYR A 171 -0.80 -1.68 21.39
C TYR A 171 -0.68 -1.64 22.93
N TYR A 172 -1.09 -0.53 23.56
CA TYR A 172 -0.99 -0.36 25.02
C TYR A 172 -2.15 -0.99 25.81
N LEU A 173 -3.30 -1.24 25.18
CA LEU A 173 -4.50 -1.73 25.86
C LEU A 173 -4.57 -3.27 26.04
N GLY A 174 -3.62 -4.02 25.48
CA GLY A 174 -3.48 -5.46 25.67
C GLY A 174 -4.59 -6.31 25.00
N PRO A 175 -4.39 -7.63 24.83
CA PRO A 175 -5.24 -8.50 24.02
C PRO A 175 -6.64 -8.79 24.59
N GLY A 176 -7.00 -8.24 25.76
CA GLY A 176 -8.26 -8.51 26.46
C GLY A 176 -9.26 -7.34 26.48
N SER A 177 -8.88 -6.16 26.02
CA SER A 177 -9.78 -5.01 25.92
C SER A 177 -10.34 -4.95 24.50
N SER A 178 -11.66 -5.05 24.36
CA SER A 178 -12.28 -5.02 23.04
C SER A 178 -11.98 -3.67 22.40
N LEU A 179 -11.32 -3.69 21.23
CA LEU A 179 -11.15 -2.55 20.31
C LEU A 179 -12.44 -1.72 20.15
N ALA A 180 -13.61 -2.36 20.31
CA ALA A 180 -14.92 -1.72 20.28
C ALA A 180 -15.23 -0.78 21.48
N LEU A 181 -14.80 -1.08 22.71
CA LEU A 181 -15.12 -0.25 23.88
C LEU A 181 -14.28 1.04 23.90
N GLY A 182 -12.99 0.92 23.58
CA GLY A 182 -12.08 2.08 23.49
C GLY A 182 -12.43 3.03 22.34
N ALA A 183 -12.86 2.47 21.20
CA ALA A 183 -13.36 3.26 20.06
C ALA A 183 -14.74 3.88 20.33
N TYR A 184 -15.61 3.23 21.13
CA TYR A 184 -16.93 3.78 21.46
C TYR A 184 -16.85 4.94 22.47
N GLU A 185 -15.98 4.83 23.48
CA GLU A 185 -15.79 5.87 24.51
C GLU A 185 -15.00 7.08 24.00
N SER A 186 -14.02 6.90 23.10
CA SER A 186 -13.30 8.01 22.45
C SER A 186 -14.17 8.73 21.41
N TRP A 187 -14.97 7.99 20.64
CA TRP A 187 -15.83 8.55 19.59
C TRP A 187 -17.04 9.32 20.13
N LEU A 188 -17.59 8.92 21.30
CA LEU A 188 -18.63 9.68 21.98
C LEU A 188 -18.11 10.99 22.60
N ALA A 189 -16.82 11.10 22.90
CA ALA A 189 -16.20 12.28 23.51
C ALA A 189 -15.72 13.33 22.50
N GLU A 190 -15.35 12.93 21.27
CA GLU A 190 -14.78 13.83 20.25
C GLU A 190 -15.57 13.81 18.93
N ARG A 191 -16.69 14.54 18.89
CA ARG A 191 -17.19 15.07 17.61
C ARG A 191 -16.13 16.03 17.03
N PRO A 192 -15.91 16.07 15.69
CA PRO A 192 -15.08 17.11 15.10
C PRO A 192 -15.78 18.46 15.29
N LYS A 193 -15.35 19.22 16.30
CA LYS A 193 -15.61 20.67 16.42
C LYS A 193 -14.82 21.46 15.38
N ALA A 194 -13.88 20.83 14.69
CA ALA A 194 -13.06 21.42 13.64
C ALA A 194 -13.67 21.16 12.24
N PRO A 195 -13.70 22.17 11.36
CA PRO A 195 -14.14 21.99 9.98
C PRO A 195 -13.23 21.00 9.24
N THR A 196 -13.83 20.05 8.53
CA THR A 196 -13.17 19.11 7.62
C THR A 196 -13.15 19.67 6.19
N CYS A 197 -12.32 19.08 5.32
CA CYS A 197 -12.30 19.39 3.89
C CYS A 197 -13.71 19.35 3.26
N LEU A 198 -14.46 18.27 3.49
CA LEU A 198 -15.81 18.07 2.94
C LEU A 198 -16.82 19.06 3.54
N SER A 199 -16.78 19.33 4.85
CA SER A 199 -17.69 20.31 5.46
C SER A 199 -17.40 21.74 5.00
N THR A 200 -16.14 22.06 4.70
CA THR A 200 -15.77 23.39 4.18
C THR A 200 -16.29 23.61 2.76
N PHE A 201 -16.37 22.55 1.95
CA PHE A 201 -17.03 22.63 0.63
C PHE A 201 -18.53 22.90 0.75
N ILE A 202 -19.20 22.32 1.75
CA ILE A 202 -20.62 22.62 2.02
C ILE A 202 -20.77 24.11 2.38
N ASP A 203 -19.93 24.63 3.28
CA ASP A 203 -19.96 26.06 3.64
C ASP A 203 -19.69 26.96 2.43
N PHE A 204 -18.74 26.59 1.57
CA PHE A 204 -18.46 27.26 0.30
C PHE A 204 -19.68 27.24 -0.65
N SER A 205 -20.41 26.12 -0.71
CA SER A 205 -21.57 25.98 -1.59
C SER A 205 -22.71 26.96 -1.26
N TYR A 206 -22.81 27.43 -0.02
CA TYR A 206 -23.77 28.48 0.34
C TYR A 206 -23.35 29.86 -0.14
N GLN A 207 -22.03 30.12 -0.20
CA GLN A 207 -21.49 31.41 -0.64
C GLN A 207 -21.39 31.53 -2.16
N ALA A 208 -21.14 30.42 -2.85
CA ALA A 208 -21.00 30.36 -4.30
C ALA A 208 -21.77 29.16 -4.90
N PRO A 209 -23.12 29.17 -4.82
CA PRO A 209 -23.93 28.00 -5.16
C PRO A 209 -23.83 27.58 -6.62
N GLU A 210 -23.69 28.52 -7.55
CA GLU A 210 -23.62 28.21 -8.98
C GLU A 210 -22.31 27.50 -9.34
N LEU A 211 -21.19 27.89 -8.71
CA LEU A 211 -19.91 27.21 -8.88
C LEU A 211 -19.90 25.83 -8.24
N ALA A 212 -20.44 25.70 -7.02
CA ALA A 212 -20.54 24.43 -6.34
C ALA A 212 -21.45 23.44 -7.10
N LYS A 213 -22.60 23.89 -7.61
CA LYS A 213 -23.48 23.08 -8.47
C LYS A 213 -22.80 22.67 -9.78
N GLY A 214 -22.07 23.58 -10.42
CA GLY A 214 -21.30 23.29 -11.63
C GLY A 214 -20.29 22.17 -11.39
N PHE A 215 -19.55 22.27 -10.27
CA PHE A 215 -18.59 21.25 -9.86
C PHE A 215 -19.24 19.90 -9.52
N LEU A 216 -20.33 19.89 -8.74
CA LEU A 216 -21.06 18.66 -8.39
C LEU A 216 -21.69 17.96 -9.60
N ARG A 217 -22.16 18.73 -10.59
CA ARG A 217 -22.68 18.15 -11.84
C ARG A 217 -21.62 17.38 -12.63
N LEU A 218 -20.38 17.84 -12.58
CA LEU A 218 -19.24 17.19 -13.23
C LEU A 218 -18.68 16.03 -12.39
N ASN A 219 -18.89 16.05 -11.07
CA ASN A 219 -18.32 15.09 -10.13
C ASN A 219 -19.41 14.50 -9.21
N LYS A 220 -20.35 13.75 -9.80
CA LYS A 220 -21.50 13.16 -9.08
C LYS A 220 -21.10 12.24 -7.93
N GLU A 221 -19.94 11.58 -8.04
CA GLU A 221 -19.42 10.67 -7.01
C GLU A 221 -19.14 11.38 -5.68
N ILE A 222 -18.84 12.68 -5.71
CA ILE A 222 -18.58 13.49 -4.51
C ILE A 222 -19.86 13.66 -3.69
N GLU A 223 -21.02 13.74 -4.34
CA GLU A 223 -22.32 13.94 -3.68
C GLU A 223 -22.66 12.79 -2.72
N GLU A 224 -22.23 11.57 -3.04
CA GLU A 224 -22.42 10.38 -2.18
C GLU A 224 -21.58 10.42 -0.89
N HIS A 225 -20.50 11.21 -0.89
CA HIS A 225 -19.55 11.32 0.21
C HIS A 225 -19.67 12.61 1.02
N LEU A 226 -20.52 13.54 0.58
CA LEU A 226 -20.83 14.74 1.37
C LEU A 226 -21.62 14.35 2.62
N PRO A 227 -21.29 14.93 3.79
CA PRO A 227 -22.07 14.70 4.99
C PRO A 227 -23.50 15.21 4.78
N LYS A 228 -24.46 14.28 4.84
CA LYS A 228 -25.89 14.58 4.77
C LYS A 228 -26.28 15.35 6.03
N ARG A 229 -26.93 16.51 5.84
CA ARG A 229 -27.61 17.24 6.93
C ARG A 229 -29.10 16.98 6.86
#